data_AF-A0A3L7SSK3-F1
#
_entry.id   AF-A0A3L7SSK3-F1
#
_cell.length_a   1.000
_cell.length_b   1.000
_cell.length_c   1.000
_cell.angle_alpha   90.00
_cell.angle_beta   90.00
_cell.angle_gamma   90.00
#
_symmetry.space_group_name_H-M   'P 1'
#
loop_
_entity.id
_entity.type
_entity.pdbx_description
1 polymer ?
#
loop_
_entity_poly.entity_id
_entity_poly.type
_entity_poly.pdbx_seq_one_letter_code
_entity_poly.pdbx_strand_id
1 'polypeptide(L)'
;MPQLPEQIRPYVAAIAKYHFWILAAIVPVVLVPMLMLGTGSLDALIGGQRSQIENRVSALKSVQGIAEHPNEGWSGAVETQTEKIREETLAEWQKFWETQQFLRSWPQRLGDDFLKAVTALKPGGSLKRDLLLRYQNTAPELVRELPKRMGADDFMIEGAAPGAAGLDVGPGPRGLGGFGQRPGMSGELGQRPGGAGAAAGGSDAVVAWSASDQKRLFDSFKWEKPPSTTQVLLAQEELWVYGLFADVIKKMNEGAAGAFNAPVSSVIELAVGYPAAEEQPGGQGTGRVFIPAATGAGGGEFGGEGMPPPGMDPGMGMPGEGGAVGRPLNPRFGGGSGPGMGGGPMMGGEGGVDPAAAPVASLDDQLKEWIYVDFSGKPLTAAELATVPAAKMVHLMPFVLRVTMDQRKIDALLADLATSAVPIDVRQVRINPSQQAGGLGGGPGAAPAPMDGSGGIRPFDVTVELRGTVGLSPPPDKNAIGGGSPASGGEGGA
;
A
#
# COMPACT_ATOMS: atom_id res chain seq x y z
N MET A 1 -50.18 -3.63 -87.20
CA MET A 1 -51.10 -3.50 -86.03
C MET A 1 -50.89 -4.55 -84.91
N PRO A 2 -49.65 -4.88 -84.56
CA PRO A 2 -49.03 -5.83 -85.46
C PRO A 2 -49.95 -7.06 -85.67
N GLN A 3 -51.05 -6.90 -86.43
CA GLN A 3 -51.53 -7.83 -87.44
C GLN A 3 -50.25 -8.44 -88.02
N LEU A 4 -49.81 -9.54 -87.41
CA LEU A 4 -48.62 -10.25 -87.81
C LEU A 4 -48.89 -10.63 -89.26
N PRO A 5 -48.01 -10.30 -90.21
CA PRO A 5 -48.20 -10.64 -91.61
C PRO A 5 -48.69 -12.09 -91.72
N GLU A 6 -49.70 -12.38 -92.53
CA GLU A 6 -50.31 -13.72 -92.55
C GLU A 6 -49.30 -14.85 -92.81
N GLN A 7 -48.17 -14.51 -93.43
CA GLN A 7 -47.04 -15.39 -93.69
C GLN A 7 -46.32 -15.88 -92.41
N ILE A 8 -46.39 -15.14 -91.29
CA ILE A 8 -45.71 -15.52 -90.03
C ILE A 8 -46.64 -16.18 -89.00
N ARG A 9 -47.96 -16.09 -89.16
CA ARG A 9 -48.95 -16.72 -88.27
C ARG A 9 -48.72 -18.22 -88.02
N PRO A 10 -48.44 -19.07 -89.04
CA PRO A 10 -48.21 -20.49 -88.78
C PRO A 10 -46.93 -20.75 -87.97
N TYR A 11 -45.88 -19.95 -88.19
CA TYR A 11 -44.63 -20.03 -87.43
C TYR A 11 -44.81 -19.56 -85.98
N VAL A 12 -45.55 -18.47 -85.75
CA VAL A 12 -45.87 -17.99 -84.39
C VAL A 12 -46.76 -18.98 -83.65
N ALA A 13 -47.72 -19.63 -84.33
CA ALA A 13 -48.54 -20.68 -83.71
C ALA A 13 -47.73 -21.94 -83.37
N ALA A 14 -46.78 -22.34 -84.22
CA ALA A 14 -45.86 -23.44 -83.93
C ALA A 14 -44.91 -23.09 -82.77
N ILE A 15 -44.36 -21.87 -82.74
CA ILE A 15 -43.57 -21.39 -81.61
C ILE A 15 -44.44 -21.37 -80.36
N ALA A 16 -45.66 -20.84 -80.36
CA ALA A 16 -46.53 -20.83 -79.19
C ALA A 16 -46.88 -22.25 -78.70
N LYS A 17 -47.03 -23.24 -79.60
CA LYS A 17 -47.31 -24.64 -79.24
C LYS A 17 -46.08 -25.36 -78.67
N TYR A 18 -44.89 -25.06 -79.19
CA TYR A 18 -43.63 -25.73 -78.82
C TYR A 18 -42.67 -24.86 -78.00
N HIS A 19 -43.07 -23.65 -77.56
CA HIS A 19 -42.18 -22.66 -76.93
C HIS A 19 -41.50 -23.23 -75.69
N PHE A 20 -42.22 -24.03 -74.90
CA PHE A 20 -41.69 -24.71 -73.73
C PHE A 20 -40.51 -25.63 -74.10
N TRP A 21 -40.67 -26.47 -75.12
CA TRP A 21 -39.63 -27.42 -75.55
C TRP A 21 -38.46 -26.74 -76.24
N ILE A 22 -38.71 -25.67 -77.00
CA ILE A 22 -37.67 -24.86 -77.64
C ILE A 22 -36.84 -24.13 -76.57
N LEU A 23 -37.50 -23.49 -75.59
CA LEU A 23 -36.81 -22.84 -74.47
C LEU A 23 -36.07 -23.86 -73.60
N ALA A 24 -36.64 -25.03 -73.33
CA ALA A 24 -36.00 -26.09 -72.56
C ALA A 24 -34.70 -26.61 -73.21
N ALA A 25 -34.58 -26.55 -74.55
CA ALA A 25 -33.36 -26.90 -75.27
C ALA A 25 -32.36 -25.73 -75.36
N ILE A 26 -32.84 -24.50 -75.61
CA ILE A 26 -31.98 -23.33 -75.80
C ILE A 26 -31.35 -22.86 -74.48
N VAL A 27 -32.11 -22.88 -73.39
CA VAL A 27 -31.65 -22.41 -72.07
C VAL A 27 -30.37 -23.13 -71.60
N PRO A 28 -30.28 -24.49 -71.60
CA PRO A 28 -29.03 -25.16 -71.26
C PRO A 28 -27.89 -24.90 -72.26
N VAL A 29 -28.19 -24.76 -73.56
CA VAL A 29 -27.19 -24.45 -74.58
C VAL A 29 -26.56 -23.08 -74.40
N VAL A 30 -27.28 -22.11 -73.82
CA VAL A 30 -26.72 -20.77 -73.51
C VAL A 30 -26.12 -20.71 -72.11
N LEU A 31 -26.76 -21.31 -71.10
CA LEU A 31 -26.31 -21.24 -69.71
C LEU A 31 -25.03 -22.06 -69.47
N VAL A 32 -24.88 -23.24 -70.07
CA VAL A 32 -23.71 -24.11 -69.83
C VAL A 32 -22.41 -23.45 -70.33
N PRO A 33 -22.33 -22.88 -71.55
CA PRO A 33 -21.13 -22.16 -71.99
C PRO A 33 -20.86 -20.89 -71.16
N MET A 34 -21.89 -20.14 -70.78
CA MET A 34 -21.71 -18.96 -69.91
C MET A 34 -21.16 -19.34 -68.54
N LEU A 35 -21.62 -20.46 -67.97
CA LEU A 35 -21.14 -20.95 -66.69
C LEU A 35 -19.68 -21.41 -66.78
N MET A 36 -19.31 -22.11 -67.87
CA MET A 36 -17.92 -22.54 -68.10
C MET A 36 -16.95 -21.37 -68.34
N LEU A 37 -17.37 -20.33 -69.06
CA LEU A 37 -16.58 -19.10 -69.25
C LEU A 37 -16.44 -18.31 -67.93
N GLY A 38 -17.51 -18.25 -67.14
CA GLY A 38 -17.51 -17.63 -65.81
C GLY A 38 -16.56 -18.32 -64.83
N THR A 39 -16.64 -19.65 -64.73
CA THR A 39 -15.77 -20.45 -63.85
C THR A 39 -14.31 -20.38 -64.27
N GLY A 40 -14.01 -20.43 -65.58
CA GLY A 40 -12.63 -20.35 -66.06
C GLY A 40 -11.94 -19.01 -65.72
N SER A 41 -12.67 -17.90 -65.77
CA SER A 41 -12.14 -16.58 -65.39
C SER A 41 -11.90 -16.45 -63.88
N LEU A 42 -12.76 -17.05 -63.06
CA LEU A 42 -12.60 -17.08 -61.60
C LEU A 42 -11.44 -17.99 -61.18
N ASP A 43 -11.30 -19.16 -61.81
CA ASP A 43 -10.18 -20.07 -61.55
C ASP A 43 -8.83 -19.44 -61.91
N ALA A 44 -8.76 -18.70 -63.02
CA ALA A 44 -7.57 -17.93 -63.40
C ALA A 44 -7.25 -16.82 -62.38
N LEU A 45 -8.27 -16.14 -61.85
CA LEU A 45 -8.11 -15.07 -60.87
C LEU A 45 -7.68 -15.63 -59.50
N ILE A 46 -8.25 -16.74 -59.08
CA ILE A 46 -7.88 -17.49 -57.88
C ILE A 46 -6.44 -18.02 -58.00
N GLY A 47 -6.08 -18.61 -59.16
CA GLY A 47 -4.72 -19.07 -59.44
C GLY A 47 -3.70 -17.93 -59.40
N GLY A 48 -4.04 -16.78 -59.99
CA GLY A 48 -3.20 -15.58 -59.96
C GLY A 48 -3.00 -15.01 -58.54
N GLN A 49 -4.07 -14.89 -57.76
CA GLN A 49 -3.98 -14.42 -56.36
C GLN A 49 -3.22 -15.41 -55.48
N ARG A 50 -3.45 -16.71 -55.65
CA ARG A 50 -2.72 -17.76 -54.93
C ARG A 50 -1.22 -17.70 -55.22
N SER A 51 -0.83 -17.53 -56.48
CA SER A 51 0.57 -17.36 -56.86
C SER A 51 1.18 -16.09 -56.24
N GLN A 52 0.45 -14.97 -56.21
CA GLN A 52 0.92 -13.76 -55.52
C GLN A 52 1.09 -13.96 -54.01
N ILE A 53 0.16 -14.67 -53.36
CA ILE A 53 0.26 -15.01 -51.94
C ILE A 53 1.45 -15.93 -51.69
N GLU A 54 1.64 -16.97 -52.50
CA GLU A 54 2.78 -17.89 -52.41
C GLU A 54 4.11 -17.17 -52.62
N ASN A 55 4.17 -16.22 -53.56
CA ASN A 55 5.35 -15.37 -53.77
C ASN A 55 5.63 -14.46 -52.57
N ARG A 56 4.59 -13.84 -51.97
CA ARG A 56 4.74 -13.01 -50.77
C ARG A 56 5.11 -13.82 -49.53
N VAL A 57 4.52 -15.00 -49.36
CA VAL A 57 4.86 -15.94 -48.29
C VAL A 57 6.28 -16.47 -48.45
N SER A 58 6.74 -16.73 -49.68
CA SER A 58 8.12 -17.11 -49.96
C SER A 58 9.10 -15.96 -49.69
N ALA A 59 8.73 -14.73 -50.04
CA ALA A 59 9.50 -13.54 -49.66
C ALA A 59 9.59 -13.39 -48.13
N LEU A 60 8.48 -13.55 -47.41
CA LEU A 60 8.48 -13.54 -45.94
C LEU A 60 9.34 -14.66 -45.34
N LYS A 61 9.25 -15.89 -45.86
CA LYS A 61 10.10 -17.00 -45.43
C LYS A 61 11.58 -16.76 -45.70
N SER A 62 11.91 -16.07 -46.81
CA SER A 62 13.29 -15.68 -47.10
C SER A 62 13.83 -14.65 -46.10
N VAL A 63 12.99 -13.73 -45.63
CA VAL A 63 13.32 -12.78 -44.55
C VAL A 63 13.41 -13.49 -43.20
N GLN A 64 12.53 -14.45 -42.93
CA GLN A 64 12.51 -15.26 -41.72
C GLN A 64 13.71 -16.22 -41.60
N GLY A 65 14.36 -16.54 -42.73
CA GLY A 65 15.59 -17.34 -42.79
C GLY A 65 16.88 -16.51 -42.67
N ILE A 66 16.78 -15.18 -42.65
CA ILE A 66 17.90 -14.31 -42.28
C ILE A 66 17.93 -14.33 -40.75
N ALA A 67 18.97 -14.94 -40.18
CA ALA A 67 19.22 -14.87 -38.75
C ALA A 67 19.16 -13.40 -38.31
N GLU A 68 18.29 -13.08 -37.35
CA GLU A 68 18.17 -11.75 -36.76
C GLU A 68 19.52 -11.32 -36.20
N HIS A 69 20.29 -10.62 -37.02
CA HIS A 69 21.41 -9.82 -36.55
C HIS A 69 20.93 -8.38 -36.56
N PRO A 70 20.93 -7.70 -35.40
CA PRO A 70 20.93 -6.25 -35.36
C PRO A 70 21.86 -5.73 -36.45
N ASN A 71 21.36 -4.95 -37.41
CA ASN A 71 22.28 -4.27 -38.31
C ASN A 71 23.19 -3.40 -37.42
N GLU A 72 24.51 -3.43 -37.61
CA GLU A 72 25.47 -2.81 -36.68
C GLU A 72 25.14 -1.32 -36.41
N GLY A 73 24.55 -0.64 -37.41
CA GLY A 73 24.07 0.74 -37.26
C GLY A 73 22.86 0.88 -36.32
N TRP A 74 21.94 -0.09 -36.29
CA TRP A 74 20.78 -0.14 -35.42
C TRP A 74 21.17 -0.56 -34.01
N SER A 75 22.06 -1.54 -33.82
CA SER A 75 22.59 -1.84 -32.48
C SER A 75 23.32 -0.64 -31.91
N GLY A 76 24.19 0.02 -32.70
CA GLY A 76 24.85 1.25 -32.26
C GLY A 76 23.89 2.40 -31.96
N ALA A 77 22.83 2.57 -32.76
CA ALA A 77 21.80 3.58 -32.51
C ALA A 77 20.97 3.26 -31.25
N VAL A 78 20.60 2.00 -31.04
CA VAL A 78 19.86 1.54 -29.85
C VAL A 78 20.72 1.65 -28.60
N GLU A 79 22.00 1.29 -28.66
CA GLU A 79 22.96 1.49 -27.56
C GLU A 79 23.10 2.97 -27.23
N THR A 80 23.26 3.83 -28.23
CA THR A 80 23.34 5.28 -28.02
C THR A 80 22.06 5.84 -27.37
N GLN A 81 20.88 5.40 -27.84
CA GLN A 81 19.60 5.80 -27.23
C GLN A 81 19.46 5.25 -25.81
N THR A 82 19.92 4.02 -25.57
CA THR A 82 19.88 3.38 -24.26
C THR A 82 20.77 4.13 -23.28
N GLU A 83 22.00 4.47 -23.65
CA GLU A 83 22.90 5.29 -22.82
C GLU A 83 22.31 6.66 -22.54
N LYS A 84 21.72 7.32 -23.54
CA LYS A 84 21.03 8.60 -23.33
C LYS A 84 19.89 8.48 -22.32
N ILE A 85 19.03 7.45 -22.45
CA ILE A 85 17.93 7.21 -21.50
C ILE A 85 18.48 6.90 -20.09
N ARG A 86 19.60 6.16 -19.98
CA ARG A 86 20.24 5.91 -18.69
C ARG A 86 20.75 7.19 -18.04
N GLU A 87 21.41 8.06 -18.81
CA GLU A 87 21.89 9.36 -18.31
C GLU A 87 20.74 10.26 -17.87
N GLU A 88 19.67 10.36 -18.67
CA GLU A 88 18.47 11.12 -18.32
C GLU A 88 17.80 10.55 -17.06
N THR A 89 17.65 9.22 -16.97
CA THR A 89 17.09 8.55 -15.78
C THR A 89 17.94 8.79 -14.54
N LEU A 90 19.27 8.73 -14.67
CA LEU A 90 20.19 9.00 -13.57
C LEU A 90 20.15 10.47 -13.13
N ALA A 91 20.03 11.41 -14.08
CA ALA A 91 19.91 12.83 -13.78
C ALA A 91 18.59 13.15 -13.06
N GLU A 92 17.47 12.58 -13.48
CA GLU A 92 16.19 12.74 -12.78
C GLU A 92 16.20 12.05 -11.41
N TRP A 93 16.84 10.88 -11.29
CA TRP A 93 17.04 10.23 -9.98
C TRP A 93 17.89 11.10 -9.04
N GLN A 94 18.97 11.71 -9.53
CA GLN A 94 19.79 12.65 -8.76
C GLN A 94 19.00 13.87 -8.31
N LYS A 95 18.22 14.48 -9.21
CA LYS A 95 17.35 15.62 -8.88
C LYS A 95 16.30 15.24 -7.84
N PHE A 96 15.71 14.05 -7.96
CA PHE A 96 14.75 13.53 -6.98
C PHE A 96 15.40 13.32 -5.61
N TRP A 97 16.59 12.71 -5.57
CA TRP A 97 17.39 12.54 -4.35
C TRP A 97 17.76 13.87 -3.68
N GLU A 98 18.18 14.86 -4.47
CA GLU A 98 18.58 16.19 -3.98
C GLU A 98 17.39 16.98 -3.41
N THR A 99 16.21 16.86 -4.03
CA THR A 99 14.98 17.51 -3.54
C THR A 99 14.59 17.02 -2.15
N GLN A 100 15.01 15.81 -1.75
CA GLN A 100 14.70 15.20 -0.45
C GLN A 100 15.75 15.50 0.64
N GLN A 101 16.81 16.26 0.36
CA GLN A 101 17.89 16.49 1.34
C GLN A 101 17.42 17.18 2.62
N PHE A 102 16.42 18.06 2.53
CA PHE A 102 15.85 18.72 3.71
C PHE A 102 15.24 17.72 4.70
N LEU A 103 14.65 16.63 4.17
CA LEU A 103 14.03 15.57 4.95
C LEU A 103 15.09 14.63 5.53
N ARG A 104 16.11 14.30 4.73
CA ARG A 104 17.16 13.30 5.05
C ARG A 104 18.27 13.82 5.96
N SER A 105 17.93 14.67 6.92
CA SER A 105 18.89 15.20 7.89
C SER A 105 19.02 14.29 9.10
N TRP A 106 20.27 13.89 9.40
CA TRP A 106 20.56 13.14 10.60
C TRP A 106 20.57 14.06 11.83
N PRO A 107 20.01 13.63 12.97
CA PRO A 107 20.02 14.43 14.20
C PRO A 107 21.44 14.71 14.71
N GLN A 108 21.74 15.99 14.96
CA GLN A 108 23.06 16.43 15.42
C GLN A 108 23.46 15.85 16.78
N ARG A 109 22.48 15.48 17.63
CA ARG A 109 22.72 14.82 18.93
C ARG A 109 23.44 13.47 18.81
N LEU A 110 23.42 12.85 17.64
CA LEU A 110 24.16 11.61 17.39
C LEU A 110 25.68 11.82 17.32
N GLY A 111 26.15 13.07 17.19
CA GLY A 111 27.58 13.43 17.21
C GLY A 111 28.27 13.32 15.84
N ASP A 112 29.29 14.16 15.63
CA ASP A 112 29.99 14.30 14.34
C ASP A 112 30.64 13.01 13.84
N ASP A 113 31.12 12.15 14.73
CA ASP A 113 31.70 10.85 14.42
C ASP A 113 30.65 9.88 13.86
N PHE A 114 29.42 9.89 14.40
CA PHE A 114 28.30 9.14 13.85
C PHE A 114 27.94 9.67 12.46
N LEU A 115 27.80 10.99 12.33
CA LEU A 115 27.43 11.64 11.06
C LEU A 115 28.46 11.34 9.95
N LYS A 116 29.75 11.39 10.28
CA LYS A 116 30.82 11.02 9.34
C LYS A 116 30.74 9.53 8.96
N ALA A 117 30.52 8.65 9.93
CA ALA A 117 30.44 7.21 9.69
C ALA A 117 29.24 6.83 8.81
N VAL A 118 28.06 7.40 9.06
CA VAL A 118 26.85 7.09 8.29
C VAL A 118 26.88 7.69 6.90
N THR A 119 27.46 8.88 6.73
CA THR A 119 27.61 9.52 5.40
C THR A 119 28.63 8.79 4.54
N ALA A 120 29.67 8.21 5.14
CA ALA A 120 30.68 7.42 4.43
C ALA A 120 30.28 5.94 4.23
N LEU A 121 29.08 5.55 4.68
CA LEU A 121 28.63 4.17 4.64
C LEU A 121 28.32 3.73 3.21
N LYS A 122 28.97 2.66 2.75
CA LYS A 122 28.67 2.04 1.45
C LYS A 122 27.46 1.09 1.58
N PRO A 123 26.74 0.79 0.48
CA PRO A 123 25.71 -0.24 0.48
C PRO A 123 26.23 -1.56 1.07
N GLY A 124 25.49 -2.14 2.02
CA GLY A 124 25.90 -3.35 2.74
C GLY A 124 27.01 -3.16 3.80
N GLY A 125 27.49 -1.93 4.00
CA GLY A 125 28.44 -1.60 5.06
C GLY A 125 27.81 -1.70 6.46
N SER A 126 28.66 -1.81 7.48
CA SER A 126 28.21 -1.88 8.87
C SER A 126 28.83 -0.77 9.73
N LEU A 127 28.02 -0.17 10.60
CA LEU A 127 28.45 0.78 11.61
C LEU A 127 29.11 0.06 12.78
N LYS A 128 30.03 0.77 13.45
CA LYS A 128 30.66 0.27 14.68
C LYS A 128 29.62 0.11 15.79
N ARG A 129 29.80 -0.89 16.64
CA ARG A 129 28.89 -1.21 17.75
C ARG A 129 28.62 0.00 18.66
N ASP A 130 29.63 0.81 18.96
CA ASP A 130 29.46 1.99 19.82
C ASP A 130 28.52 3.04 19.21
N LEU A 131 28.54 3.18 17.88
CA LEU A 131 27.64 4.08 17.14
C LEU A 131 26.21 3.53 17.13
N LEU A 132 26.05 2.21 16.98
CA LEU A 132 24.75 1.54 17.06
C LEU A 132 24.12 1.67 18.46
N LEU A 133 24.93 1.50 19.51
CA LEU A 133 24.51 1.72 20.90
C LEU A 133 24.11 3.17 21.16
N ARG A 134 24.86 4.14 20.61
CA ARG A 134 24.49 5.55 20.71
C ARG A 134 23.13 5.80 20.07
N TYR A 135 22.93 5.32 18.84
CA TYR A 135 21.65 5.45 18.17
C TYR A 135 20.51 4.79 18.96
N GLN A 136 20.74 3.59 19.51
CA GLN A 136 19.78 2.90 20.38
C GLN A 136 19.31 3.76 21.55
N ASN A 137 20.22 4.50 22.18
CA ASN A 137 19.90 5.34 23.33
C ASN A 137 19.26 6.68 22.92
N THR A 138 19.63 7.22 21.76
CA THR A 138 19.12 8.52 21.28
C THR A 138 17.77 8.39 20.56
N ALA A 139 17.49 7.29 19.88
CA ALA A 139 16.28 7.13 19.07
C ALA A 139 14.96 7.35 19.85
N PRO A 140 14.77 6.81 21.07
CA PRO A 140 13.57 7.09 21.85
C PRO A 140 13.38 8.58 22.17
N GLU A 141 14.47 9.32 22.39
CA GLU A 141 14.42 10.76 22.65
C GLU A 141 14.00 11.54 21.41
N LEU A 142 14.46 11.11 20.22
CA LEU A 142 14.07 11.74 18.95
C LEU A 142 12.57 11.55 18.67
N VAL A 143 12.04 10.37 18.98
CA VAL A 143 10.61 10.06 18.80
C VAL A 143 9.74 10.91 19.74
N ARG A 144 10.22 11.18 20.98
CA ARG A 144 9.55 12.09 21.94
C ARG A 144 9.45 13.55 21.47
N GLU A 145 10.21 13.94 20.44
CA GLU A 145 10.08 15.28 19.87
C GLU A 145 8.90 15.39 18.88
N LEU A 146 8.39 14.27 18.36
CA LEU A 146 7.31 14.27 17.37
C LEU A 146 5.99 14.87 17.89
N PRO A 147 5.50 14.56 19.10
CA PRO A 147 4.27 15.18 19.61
C PRO A 147 4.41 16.70 19.69
N LYS A 148 5.53 17.18 20.24
CA LYS A 148 5.82 18.62 20.32
C LYS A 148 5.92 19.26 18.95
N ARG A 149 6.50 18.56 17.96
CA ARG A 149 6.62 19.04 16.58
C ARG A 149 5.24 19.31 15.95
N MET A 150 4.22 18.50 16.23
CA MET A 150 2.86 18.73 15.74
C MET A 150 1.98 19.63 16.64
N GLY A 151 2.47 20.00 17.84
CA GLY A 151 1.71 20.77 18.82
C GLY A 151 0.82 19.94 19.76
N ALA A 152 1.18 18.67 19.98
CA ALA A 152 0.55 17.75 20.91
C ALA A 152 1.34 17.60 22.23
N ASP A 153 0.64 17.15 23.26
CA ASP A 153 1.24 16.71 24.51
C ASP A 153 2.01 15.38 24.32
N ASP A 154 3.13 15.24 25.04
CA ASP A 154 3.95 14.03 25.05
C ASP A 154 3.45 13.07 26.13
N PHE A 155 2.96 11.90 25.71
CA PHE A 155 2.49 10.81 26.57
C PHE A 155 3.40 9.57 26.50
N MET A 156 4.60 9.69 25.94
CA MET A 156 5.54 8.57 25.76
C MET A 156 6.28 8.24 27.07
N ILE A 157 5.53 7.73 28.05
CA ILE A 157 6.03 7.36 29.39
C ILE A 157 6.76 6.01 29.33
N GLU A 158 7.96 5.98 29.90
CA GLU A 158 8.72 4.75 30.05
C GLU A 158 8.20 3.93 31.24
N GLY A 159 7.73 2.70 30.97
CA GLY A 159 7.28 1.78 32.03
C GLY A 159 5.80 1.91 32.44
N ALA A 160 4.99 2.72 31.76
CA ALA A 160 3.55 2.70 31.96
C ALA A 160 2.95 1.44 31.29
N ALA A 161 2.49 0.51 32.12
CA ALA A 161 1.69 -0.63 31.67
C ALA A 161 0.41 -0.13 30.96
N PRO A 162 -0.09 -0.84 29.93
CA PRO A 162 -1.39 -0.52 29.35
C PRO A 162 -2.46 -0.68 30.43
N GLY A 163 -3.03 0.43 30.89
CA GLY A 163 -3.99 0.46 32.00
C GLY A 163 -3.65 1.42 33.14
N ALA A 164 -2.49 2.08 33.14
CA ALA A 164 -2.13 3.09 34.14
C ALA A 164 -2.48 4.54 33.73
N ALA A 165 -3.19 4.74 32.62
CA ALA A 165 -3.84 6.01 32.32
C ALA A 165 -5.10 6.11 33.20
N GLY A 166 -4.93 6.60 34.43
CA GLY A 166 -6.01 6.72 35.41
C GLY A 166 -5.55 6.96 36.85
N LEU A 167 -4.25 6.87 37.15
CA LEU A 167 -3.73 7.24 38.46
C LEU A 167 -2.65 8.31 38.29
N ASP A 168 -3.06 9.52 38.60
CA ASP A 168 -2.26 10.72 38.81
C ASP A 168 -1.07 10.41 39.74
N VAL A 169 0.12 10.28 39.16
CA VAL A 169 1.39 10.29 39.90
C VAL A 169 2.13 11.56 39.49
N GLY A 170 1.71 12.68 40.05
CA GLY A 170 2.44 13.94 39.98
C GLY A 170 3.82 13.85 40.67
N PRO A 171 4.81 14.66 40.23
CA PRO A 171 6.14 14.68 40.82
C PRO A 171 6.16 15.60 42.05
N GLY A 172 6.14 15.01 43.25
CA GLY A 172 6.35 15.70 44.52
C GLY A 172 7.76 15.46 45.08
N PRO A 173 8.40 16.45 45.71
CA PRO A 173 9.80 16.37 46.12
C PRO A 173 10.01 15.49 47.36
N ARG A 174 11.20 14.88 47.42
CA ARG A 174 11.76 14.22 48.62
C ARG A 174 11.52 15.04 49.88
N GLY A 175 10.87 14.43 50.87
CA GLY A 175 10.78 14.92 52.25
C GLY A 175 10.71 13.77 53.25
N LEU A 176 11.72 13.70 54.12
CA LEU A 176 11.86 12.79 55.25
C LEU A 176 10.74 12.93 56.31
N GLY A 177 10.50 11.84 57.04
CA GLY A 177 9.79 11.79 58.32
C GLY A 177 8.44 11.08 58.19
N GLY A 178 8.09 10.03 58.93
CA GLY A 178 8.46 9.68 60.29
C GLY A 178 7.16 9.44 61.07
N PHE A 179 6.93 8.18 61.46
CA PHE A 179 6.06 7.72 62.56
C PHE A 179 4.55 8.03 62.57
N GLY A 180 3.78 6.95 62.76
CA GLY A 180 2.83 6.91 63.87
C GLY A 180 1.37 6.62 63.51
N GLN A 181 0.95 5.38 63.81
CA GLN A 181 -0.44 4.97 63.91
C GLN A 181 -1.29 5.92 64.76
N ARG A 182 -2.51 6.20 64.30
CA ARG A 182 -3.66 6.41 65.18
C ARG A 182 -4.93 5.79 64.59
N PRO A 183 -5.52 4.78 65.25
CA PRO A 183 -6.85 4.27 64.97
C PRO A 183 -7.92 5.00 65.81
N GLY A 184 -9.06 5.28 65.18
CA GLY A 184 -10.35 5.50 65.86
C GLY A 184 -10.78 6.95 66.05
N MET A 185 -11.76 7.40 65.26
CA MET A 185 -12.89 8.18 65.77
C MET A 185 -14.05 8.22 64.75
N SER A 186 -15.17 7.65 65.17
CA SER A 186 -16.51 7.80 64.63
C SER A 186 -17.06 9.22 64.91
N GLY A 187 -17.79 9.80 63.96
CA GLY A 187 -18.59 11.01 64.22
C GLY A 187 -18.98 11.79 62.97
N GLU A 188 -20.04 11.35 62.32
CA GLU A 188 -21.24 12.13 61.98
C GLU A 188 -21.14 13.62 61.56
N LEU A 189 -21.71 13.90 60.37
CA LEU A 189 -22.36 15.15 59.92
C LEU A 189 -21.52 16.40 59.64
N GLY A 190 -21.31 16.64 58.34
CA GLY A 190 -20.88 17.92 57.79
C GLY A 190 -21.03 17.96 56.27
N GLN A 191 -22.27 18.08 55.78
CA GLN A 191 -22.56 18.47 54.40
C GLN A 191 -21.82 19.78 54.10
N ARG A 192 -20.80 19.74 53.23
CA ARG A 192 -20.16 20.93 52.69
C ARG A 192 -20.37 20.94 51.17
N PRO A 193 -21.25 21.82 50.65
CA PRO A 193 -21.42 22.01 49.22
C PRO A 193 -20.27 22.86 48.67
N GLY A 194 -19.77 22.51 47.49
CA GLY A 194 -18.84 23.35 46.73
C GLY A 194 -17.35 23.05 46.99
N GLY A 195 -16.89 21.90 46.49
CA GLY A 195 -15.50 21.72 46.09
C GLY A 195 -15.43 21.94 44.59
N ALA A 196 -15.14 23.17 44.18
CA ALA A 196 -14.79 23.50 42.81
C ALA A 196 -13.72 22.50 42.34
N GLY A 197 -14.01 21.82 41.22
CA GLY A 197 -13.03 21.00 40.54
C GLY A 197 -11.77 21.83 40.37
N ALA A 198 -10.65 21.33 40.89
CA ALA A 198 -9.34 21.82 40.53
C ALA A 198 -9.31 21.83 39.01
N ALA A 199 -9.15 23.03 38.44
CA ALA A 199 -8.93 23.18 37.01
C ALA A 199 -7.79 22.22 36.65
N ALA A 200 -8.10 21.21 35.84
CA ALA A 200 -7.09 20.49 35.08
C ALA A 200 -6.20 21.56 34.45
N GLY A 201 -4.90 21.52 34.71
CA GLY A 201 -3.95 22.43 34.09
C GLY A 201 -4.24 22.43 32.59
N GLY A 202 -4.65 23.58 32.05
CA GLY A 202 -5.02 23.69 30.65
C GLY A 202 -3.80 23.28 29.83
N SER A 203 -3.91 22.21 29.05
CA SER A 203 -2.85 21.88 28.12
C SER A 203 -2.83 22.94 27.03
N ASP A 204 -1.63 23.47 26.73
CA ASP A 204 -1.40 24.39 25.62
C ASP A 204 -1.41 23.65 24.25
N ALA A 205 -1.76 22.37 24.24
CA ALA A 205 -1.78 21.54 23.04
C ALA A 205 -2.86 22.00 22.05
N VAL A 206 -2.44 22.19 20.80
CA VAL A 206 -3.32 22.54 19.68
C VAL A 206 -3.99 21.29 19.09
N VAL A 207 -3.36 20.13 19.25
CA VAL A 207 -3.87 18.84 18.74
C VAL A 207 -3.69 17.75 19.79
N ALA A 208 -4.71 16.91 19.96
CA ALA A 208 -4.64 15.75 20.86
C ALA A 208 -4.16 14.50 20.09
N TRP A 209 -3.01 13.93 20.45
CA TRP A 209 -2.54 12.68 19.85
C TRP A 209 -2.71 11.51 20.81
N SER A 210 -3.41 10.47 20.35
CA SER A 210 -3.69 9.23 21.08
C SER A 210 -2.46 8.70 21.83
N ALA A 211 -2.58 8.57 23.16
CA ALA A 211 -1.52 8.04 24.01
C ALA A 211 -1.15 6.58 23.66
N SER A 212 -2.12 5.78 23.22
CA SER A 212 -1.85 4.40 22.79
C SER A 212 -1.04 4.34 21.49
N ASP A 213 -1.30 5.27 20.57
CA ASP A 213 -0.56 5.39 19.31
C ASP A 213 0.86 5.90 19.55
N GLN A 214 1.01 6.93 20.41
CA GLN A 214 2.32 7.41 20.86
C GLN A 214 3.14 6.30 21.52
N LYS A 215 2.50 5.48 22.38
CA LYS A 215 3.16 4.33 23.00
C LYS A 215 3.58 3.27 21.99
N ARG A 216 2.70 2.90 21.05
CA ARG A 216 3.03 1.95 19.96
C ARG A 216 4.24 2.42 19.18
N LEU A 217 4.25 3.70 18.80
CA LEU A 217 5.36 4.31 18.08
C LEU A 217 6.64 4.28 18.93
N PHE A 218 6.59 4.75 20.17
CA PHE A 218 7.75 4.77 21.07
C PHE A 218 8.35 3.38 21.30
N ASP A 219 7.51 2.38 21.55
CA ASP A 219 7.95 1.00 21.76
C ASP A 219 8.68 0.43 20.51
N SER A 220 8.32 0.87 19.29
CA SER A 220 8.99 0.42 18.06
C SER A 220 10.41 0.96 17.87
N PHE A 221 10.79 2.00 18.62
CA PHE A 221 12.14 2.57 18.64
C PHE A 221 12.91 2.21 19.92
N LYS A 222 12.32 1.39 20.79
CA LYS A 222 12.97 0.87 22.00
C LYS A 222 13.51 -0.53 21.75
N TRP A 223 14.83 -0.66 21.67
CA TRP A 223 15.49 -1.96 21.46
C TRP A 223 16.10 -2.48 22.76
N GLU A 224 15.87 -3.77 23.06
CA GLU A 224 16.54 -4.47 24.17
C GLU A 224 17.99 -4.83 23.84
N LYS A 225 18.23 -5.17 22.57
CA LYS A 225 19.55 -5.52 22.04
C LYS A 225 20.02 -4.41 21.09
N PRO A 226 21.33 -4.21 20.95
CA PRO A 226 21.85 -3.23 20.01
C PRO A 226 21.36 -3.50 18.59
N PRO A 227 20.77 -2.49 17.90
CA PRO A 227 20.20 -2.67 16.58
C PRO A 227 21.29 -2.94 15.54
N SER A 228 20.95 -3.61 14.44
CA SER A 228 21.81 -3.71 13.26
C SER A 228 21.87 -2.39 12.50
N THR A 229 22.88 -2.23 11.64
CA THR A 229 22.99 -1.05 10.76
C THR A 229 21.74 -0.90 9.87
N THR A 230 21.22 -2.00 9.35
CA THR A 230 19.98 -2.03 8.56
C THR A 230 18.79 -1.52 9.38
N GLN A 231 18.66 -1.94 10.65
CA GLN A 231 17.61 -1.42 11.53
C GLN A 231 17.71 0.08 11.77
N VAL A 232 18.92 0.59 11.99
CA VAL A 232 19.16 2.03 12.21
C VAL A 232 18.76 2.84 10.98
N LEU A 233 19.14 2.41 9.78
CA LEU A 233 18.81 3.11 8.53
C LEU A 233 17.30 3.13 8.28
N LEU A 234 16.63 1.97 8.39
CA LEU A 234 15.18 1.87 8.17
C LEU A 234 14.39 2.67 9.22
N ALA A 235 14.78 2.58 10.50
CA ALA A 235 14.15 3.35 11.57
C ALA A 235 14.30 4.86 11.37
N GLN A 236 15.48 5.30 10.89
CA GLN A 236 15.71 6.71 10.60
C GLN A 236 14.86 7.19 9.41
N GLU A 237 14.74 6.38 8.35
CA GLU A 237 13.88 6.72 7.20
C GLU A 237 12.42 6.86 7.61
N GLU A 238 11.91 5.98 8.47
CA GLU A 238 10.57 6.12 9.03
C GLU A 238 10.42 7.36 9.91
N LEU A 239 11.40 7.65 10.76
CA LEU A 239 11.38 8.83 11.63
C LEU A 239 11.29 10.13 10.83
N TRP A 240 11.98 10.18 9.67
CA TRP A 240 11.84 11.30 8.75
C TRP A 240 10.41 11.45 8.24
N VAL A 241 9.78 10.36 7.80
CA VAL A 241 8.39 10.38 7.31
C VAL A 241 7.39 10.71 8.43
N TYR A 242 7.58 10.20 9.65
CA TYR A 242 6.80 10.63 10.81
C TYR A 242 6.92 12.14 11.06
N GLY A 243 8.15 12.67 10.96
CA GLY A 243 8.43 14.10 11.07
C GLY A 243 7.74 14.93 9.98
N LEU A 244 7.70 14.43 8.74
CA LEU A 244 6.99 15.05 7.63
C LEU A 244 5.49 15.21 7.92
N PHE A 245 4.82 14.16 8.41
CA PHE A 245 3.40 14.24 8.76
C PHE A 245 3.14 15.12 9.98
N ALA A 246 4.04 15.13 10.97
CA ALA A 246 3.94 16.06 12.10
C ALA A 246 4.00 17.52 11.64
N ASP A 247 4.87 17.86 10.68
CA ASP A 247 4.93 19.19 10.08
C ASP A 247 3.68 19.55 9.29
N VAL A 248 3.12 18.60 8.52
CA VAL A 248 1.87 18.82 7.77
C VAL A 248 0.73 19.14 8.74
N ILE A 249 0.59 18.40 9.83
CA ILE A 249 -0.44 18.65 10.84
C ILE A 249 -0.24 20.01 11.50
N LYS A 250 1.00 20.34 11.87
CA LYS A 250 1.34 21.66 12.42
C LYS A 250 0.93 22.78 11.47
N LYS A 251 1.32 22.67 10.20
CA LYS A 251 1.02 23.64 9.14
C LYS A 251 -0.49 23.81 8.96
N MET A 252 -1.23 22.70 8.90
CA MET A 252 -2.70 22.72 8.81
C MET A 252 -3.35 23.42 10.00
N ASN A 253 -2.72 23.37 11.17
CA ASN A 253 -3.19 24.01 12.39
C ASN A 253 -2.62 25.42 12.62
N GLU A 254 -1.88 25.99 11.67
CA GLU A 254 -1.39 27.36 11.78
C GLU A 254 -2.56 28.35 11.95
N GLY A 255 -2.45 29.22 12.94
CA GLY A 255 -3.48 30.19 13.29
C GLY A 255 -4.59 29.66 14.21
N ALA A 256 -4.57 28.37 14.59
CA ALA A 256 -5.42 27.86 15.65
C ALA A 256 -4.92 28.34 17.03
N ALA A 257 -5.87 28.64 17.92
CA ALA A 257 -5.58 29.06 19.30
C ALA A 257 -5.65 27.89 20.29
N GLY A 258 -6.13 26.73 19.84
CA GLY A 258 -6.19 25.49 20.60
C GLY A 258 -7.01 24.42 19.86
N ALA A 259 -7.18 23.25 20.47
CA ALA A 259 -7.90 22.13 19.86
C ALA A 259 -9.35 22.47 19.43
N PHE A 260 -9.98 23.45 20.08
CA PHE A 260 -11.36 23.84 19.78
C PHE A 260 -11.53 24.50 18.39
N ASN A 261 -10.50 25.16 17.85
CA ASN A 261 -10.56 25.80 16.52
C ASN A 261 -9.51 25.28 15.52
N ALA A 262 -8.72 24.28 15.90
CA ALA A 262 -7.76 23.62 15.02
C ALA A 262 -8.46 22.83 13.90
N PRO A 263 -8.07 23.00 12.61
CA PRO A 263 -8.53 22.14 11.53
C PRO A 263 -8.40 20.66 11.83
N VAL A 264 -7.26 20.22 12.37
CA VAL A 264 -7.04 18.87 12.90
C VAL A 264 -7.06 18.94 14.43
N SER A 265 -8.12 18.43 15.06
CA SER A 265 -8.26 18.45 16.53
C SER A 265 -7.59 17.26 17.19
N SER A 266 -7.57 16.10 16.53
CA SER A 266 -6.97 14.89 17.09
C SER A 266 -6.31 14.00 16.06
N VAL A 267 -5.20 13.38 16.46
CA VAL A 267 -4.54 12.27 15.75
C VAL A 267 -4.86 10.98 16.48
N ILE A 268 -5.61 10.10 15.83
CA ILE A 268 -6.00 8.80 16.37
C ILE A 268 -4.89 7.79 16.08
N GLU A 269 -4.35 7.82 14.87
CA GLU A 269 -3.28 6.94 14.44
C GLU A 269 -2.39 7.58 13.38
N LEU A 270 -1.08 7.50 13.58
CA LEU A 270 -0.08 7.79 12.58
C LEU A 270 0.88 6.58 12.48
N ALA A 271 0.85 5.88 11.36
CA ALA A 271 1.66 4.69 11.10
C ALA A 271 2.39 4.82 9.77
N VAL A 272 3.63 4.35 9.72
CA VAL A 272 4.52 4.42 8.56
C VAL A 272 5.27 3.10 8.40
N GLY A 273 5.54 2.68 7.17
CA GLY A 273 6.31 1.47 6.88
C GLY A 273 5.51 0.21 7.18
N TYR A 274 6.16 -0.81 7.75
CA TYR A 274 5.53 -2.10 8.04
C TYR A 274 4.17 -1.94 8.76
N PRO A 275 4.01 -1.21 9.89
CA PRO A 275 2.72 -0.95 10.55
C PRO A 275 1.57 -0.53 9.61
N ALA A 276 1.86 0.26 8.58
CA ALA A 276 0.90 0.79 7.63
C ALA A 276 0.64 -0.11 6.40
N ALA A 277 1.43 -1.16 6.20
CA ALA A 277 1.31 -2.06 5.06
C ALA A 277 0.00 -2.86 5.11
N GLU A 278 -0.73 -2.89 3.99
CA GLU A 278 -1.99 -3.61 3.83
C GLU A 278 -1.76 -4.95 3.15
N GLU A 279 -2.35 -6.03 3.68
CA GLU A 279 -2.38 -7.32 2.97
C GLU A 279 -3.15 -7.21 1.64
N GLN A 280 -4.21 -6.38 1.63
CA GLN A 280 -5.07 -6.13 0.48
C GLN A 280 -5.18 -4.62 0.22
N PRO A 281 -4.26 -4.05 -0.56
CA PRO A 281 -4.24 -2.62 -0.86
C PRO A 281 -5.51 -2.18 -1.60
N GLY A 282 -5.95 -0.97 -1.31
CA GLY A 282 -7.14 -0.39 -1.94
C GLY A 282 -8.47 -0.84 -1.32
N GLY A 283 -8.46 -1.55 -0.19
CA GLY A 283 -9.69 -2.07 0.40
C GLY A 283 -10.41 -3.07 -0.51
N GLN A 284 -9.67 -3.81 -1.33
CA GLN A 284 -10.20 -5.05 -1.91
C GLN A 284 -10.73 -5.89 -0.73
N GLY A 285 -12.01 -6.27 -0.75
CA GLY A 285 -12.65 -7.05 0.31
C GLY A 285 -13.43 -6.28 1.40
N THR A 286 -13.31 -4.95 1.55
CA THR A 286 -14.09 -4.16 2.53
C THR A 286 -14.84 -2.99 1.88
N GLY A 287 -16.10 -2.77 2.31
CA GLY A 287 -16.99 -1.76 1.73
C GLY A 287 -16.42 -0.35 1.81
N ARG A 288 -16.21 0.29 0.66
CA ARG A 288 -15.55 1.60 0.52
C ARG A 288 -16.41 2.80 0.95
N VAL A 289 -17.70 2.60 1.20
CA VAL A 289 -18.63 3.66 1.62
C VAL A 289 -19.55 3.08 2.68
N PHE A 290 -19.47 3.59 3.91
CA PHE A 290 -20.50 3.35 4.90
C PHE A 290 -21.62 4.37 4.68
N ILE A 291 -22.76 3.90 4.17
CA ILE A 291 -23.99 4.68 4.17
C ILE A 291 -24.52 4.59 5.61
N PRO A 292 -24.58 5.70 6.38
CA PRO A 292 -25.13 5.66 7.72
C PRO A 292 -26.54 5.06 7.65
N ALA A 293 -26.79 4.02 8.46
CA ALA A 293 -28.10 3.39 8.52
C ALA A 293 -29.14 4.47 8.80
N ALA A 294 -30.06 4.67 7.86
CA ALA A 294 -31.22 5.49 8.07
C ALA A 294 -31.94 4.95 9.31
N THR A 295 -32.17 5.83 10.29
CA THR A 295 -32.89 5.52 11.52
C THR A 295 -34.33 5.14 11.13
N GLY A 296 -34.56 3.84 10.98
CA GLY A 296 -35.80 3.25 10.48
C GLY A 296 -36.50 2.46 11.59
N ALA A 297 -37.69 2.93 11.93
CA ALA A 297 -38.60 2.39 12.93
C ALA A 297 -38.96 0.91 12.78
N GLY A 298 -39.08 0.23 13.92
CA GLY A 298 -40.25 -0.59 14.26
C GLY A 298 -40.26 -2.07 13.85
N GLY A 299 -40.61 -2.92 14.83
CA GLY A 299 -40.97 -4.35 14.67
C GLY A 299 -39.79 -5.28 14.89
N GLY A 300 -39.81 -6.31 15.71
CA GLY A 300 -40.88 -7.00 16.40
C GLY A 300 -40.29 -8.32 16.89
N GLU A 301 -40.45 -8.57 18.18
CA GLU A 301 -40.42 -9.85 18.88
C GLU A 301 -40.49 -11.11 17.98
N PHE A 302 -39.48 -11.99 18.04
CA PHE A 302 -39.65 -13.45 18.02
C PHE A 302 -38.34 -14.14 18.38
N GLY A 303 -38.31 -14.74 19.56
CA GLY A 303 -37.29 -15.71 19.96
C GLY A 303 -37.48 -17.03 19.19
N GLY A 304 -36.36 -17.68 18.89
CA GLY A 304 -36.34 -18.99 18.26
C GLY A 304 -34.95 -19.61 18.35
N GLU A 305 -34.74 -20.44 19.36
CA GLU A 305 -33.64 -21.39 19.42
C GLU A 305 -33.69 -22.31 18.18
N GLY A 306 -32.71 -22.19 17.30
CA GLY A 306 -32.57 -23.03 16.11
C GLY A 306 -31.39 -23.98 16.26
N MET A 307 -31.68 -25.24 16.62
CA MET A 307 -30.75 -26.35 16.42
C MET A 307 -30.32 -26.42 14.94
N PRO A 308 -29.06 -26.75 14.63
CA PRO A 308 -28.68 -27.08 13.26
C PRO A 308 -29.30 -28.42 12.84
N PRO A 309 -29.81 -28.53 11.61
CA PRO A 309 -30.40 -29.77 11.10
C PRO A 309 -29.32 -30.86 10.94
N PRO A 310 -29.59 -32.12 11.34
CA PRO A 310 -28.67 -33.23 11.13
C PRO A 310 -28.80 -33.76 9.70
N GLY A 311 -27.73 -33.72 8.91
CA GLY A 311 -27.73 -34.39 7.60
C GLY A 311 -26.75 -33.91 6.53
N MET A 312 -25.75 -33.08 6.81
CA MET A 312 -24.72 -32.75 5.80
C MET A 312 -23.45 -33.59 6.00
N ASP A 313 -23.23 -34.45 5.01
CA ASP A 313 -22.13 -35.39 4.81
C ASP A 313 -20.76 -34.66 4.75
N PRO A 314 -19.74 -35.06 5.52
CA PRO A 314 -18.42 -34.45 5.48
C PRO A 314 -17.61 -35.00 4.30
N GLY A 315 -17.89 -34.51 3.09
CA GLY A 315 -17.31 -35.12 1.90
C GLY A 315 -17.39 -34.30 0.61
N MET A 316 -17.04 -33.01 0.65
CA MET A 316 -16.75 -32.25 -0.57
C MET A 316 -15.53 -31.36 -0.33
N GLY A 317 -14.39 -31.80 -0.86
CA GLY A 317 -13.15 -31.04 -0.86
C GLY A 317 -13.32 -29.74 -1.63
N MET A 318 -13.22 -28.62 -0.92
CA MET A 318 -12.96 -27.33 -1.53
C MET A 318 -11.58 -27.40 -2.21
N PRO A 319 -11.48 -27.07 -3.51
CA PRO A 319 -10.19 -26.94 -4.16
C PRO A 319 -9.39 -25.84 -3.45
N GLY A 320 -8.15 -26.15 -3.10
CA GLY A 320 -7.24 -25.26 -2.39
C GLY A 320 -7.02 -23.98 -3.16
N GLU A 321 -7.73 -22.93 -2.75
CA GLU A 321 -7.40 -21.55 -3.09
C GLU A 321 -6.19 -21.17 -2.23
N GLY A 322 -5.13 -20.73 -2.91
CA GLY A 322 -3.82 -20.48 -2.32
C GLY A 322 -3.93 -19.72 -1.00
N GLY A 323 -3.40 -20.33 0.06
CA GLY A 323 -3.46 -19.78 1.41
C GLY A 323 -3.08 -18.32 1.40
N ALA A 324 -3.97 -17.46 1.89
CA ALA A 324 -3.65 -16.07 2.16
C ALA A 324 -2.41 -16.06 3.05
N VAL A 325 -1.27 -15.65 2.47
CA VAL A 325 -0.02 -15.49 3.20
C VAL A 325 -0.27 -14.32 4.13
N GLY A 326 -0.66 -14.62 5.37
CA GLY A 326 -0.84 -13.61 6.41
C GLY A 326 0.44 -12.80 6.57
N ARG A 327 0.30 -11.55 7.00
CA ARG A 327 1.39 -10.60 7.15
C ARG A 327 2.62 -11.21 7.85
N PRO A 328 3.81 -11.19 7.21
CA PRO A 328 5.01 -11.85 7.74
C PRO A 328 5.48 -11.15 9.02
N LEU A 329 5.94 -11.93 10.00
CA LEU A 329 6.50 -11.40 11.25
C LEU A 329 7.73 -10.51 10.98
N ASN A 330 7.64 -9.23 11.35
CA ASN A 330 8.79 -8.32 11.30
C ASN A 330 9.48 -8.27 12.68
N PRO A 331 10.80 -8.56 12.78
CA PRO A 331 11.52 -8.62 14.06
C PRO A 331 11.46 -7.35 14.92
N ARG A 332 11.22 -6.17 14.32
CA ARG A 332 11.10 -4.91 15.07
C ARG A 332 9.70 -4.69 15.64
N PHE A 333 8.68 -5.27 15.03
CA PHE A 333 7.28 -5.04 15.40
C PHE A 333 6.62 -6.29 16.03
N GLY A 334 7.30 -7.43 15.98
CA GLY A 334 6.88 -8.69 16.60
C GLY A 334 7.19 -8.73 18.10
N GLY A 335 6.41 -8.00 18.89
CA GLY A 335 6.55 -8.01 20.36
C GLY A 335 5.47 -7.25 21.14
N GLY A 336 4.60 -6.50 20.46
CA GLY A 336 3.52 -5.75 21.09
C GLY A 336 2.16 -6.43 20.91
N SER A 337 1.74 -7.15 21.93
CA SER A 337 0.35 -7.31 22.39
C SER A 337 -0.74 -6.70 21.50
N GLY A 338 -1.20 -7.46 20.50
CA GLY A 338 -2.63 -7.47 20.23
C GLY A 338 -3.32 -8.11 21.44
N PRO A 339 -4.36 -7.52 22.05
CA PRO A 339 -5.03 -8.14 23.17
C PRO A 339 -5.72 -9.42 22.67
N GLY A 340 -5.25 -10.57 23.15
CA GLY A 340 -5.98 -11.83 23.07
C GLY A 340 -5.52 -12.80 21.98
N MET A 341 -4.35 -13.41 22.16
CA MET A 341 -4.24 -14.85 21.90
C MET A 341 -3.49 -15.49 23.06
N GLY A 342 -4.26 -16.14 23.94
CA GLY A 342 -3.72 -16.97 25.00
C GLY A 342 -2.94 -18.12 24.39
N GLY A 343 -1.62 -18.08 24.56
CA GLY A 343 -0.74 -19.21 24.27
C GLY A 343 -1.05 -20.34 25.24
N GLY A 344 -1.88 -21.27 24.80
CA GLY A 344 -1.90 -22.61 25.37
C GLY A 344 -0.56 -23.31 25.07
N PRO A 345 -0.03 -24.13 25.99
CA PRO A 345 1.24 -24.81 25.79
C PRO A 345 1.11 -25.84 24.65
N MET A 346 1.81 -25.59 23.53
CA MET A 346 1.96 -26.58 22.47
C MET A 346 2.79 -27.74 23.00
N MET A 347 2.10 -28.86 23.22
CA MET A 347 2.67 -30.18 23.45
C MET A 347 3.53 -30.59 22.27
N GLY A 348 4.68 -31.19 22.59
CA GLY A 348 5.64 -31.71 21.62
C GLY A 348 5.01 -32.75 20.69
N GLY A 349 5.25 -32.56 19.40
CA GLY A 349 5.10 -33.57 18.37
C GLY A 349 6.41 -33.68 17.61
N GLU A 350 7.22 -34.65 18.01
CA GLU A 350 8.31 -35.18 17.17
C GLU A 350 7.68 -35.78 15.91
N GLY A 351 8.05 -35.26 14.74
CA GLY A 351 7.56 -35.74 13.46
C GLY A 351 8.34 -35.10 12.33
N GLY A 352 9.45 -35.75 11.95
CA GLY A 352 10.38 -35.28 10.94
C GLY A 352 9.78 -35.11 9.55
N VAL A 353 10.21 -34.05 8.90
CA VAL A 353 10.46 -33.96 7.46
C VAL A 353 11.53 -32.89 7.31
N ASP A 354 12.72 -33.28 6.86
CA ASP A 354 13.76 -32.34 6.42
C ASP A 354 13.19 -31.46 5.31
N PRO A 355 12.98 -30.15 5.53
CA PRO A 355 12.72 -29.26 4.43
C PRO A 355 14.08 -29.01 3.77
N ALA A 356 14.21 -29.39 2.50
CA ALA A 356 15.26 -28.88 1.63
C ALA A 356 15.41 -27.38 1.91
N ALA A 357 16.62 -26.97 2.31
CA ALA A 357 16.91 -25.66 2.86
C ALA A 357 16.40 -24.53 1.95
N ALA A 358 15.20 -24.04 2.24
CA ALA A 358 14.86 -22.67 1.93
C ALA A 358 15.92 -21.82 2.65
N PRO A 359 16.59 -20.88 1.96
CA PRO A 359 17.58 -20.03 2.62
C PRO A 359 16.89 -19.38 3.81
N VAL A 360 17.39 -19.65 5.01
CA VAL A 360 16.92 -18.99 6.22
C VAL A 360 17.07 -17.50 5.95
N ALA A 361 15.95 -16.78 5.77
CA ALA A 361 15.98 -15.37 5.46
C ALA A 361 16.86 -14.67 6.49
N SER A 362 17.86 -13.91 6.04
CA SER A 362 18.76 -13.23 6.97
C SER A 362 17.94 -12.27 7.83
N LEU A 363 18.41 -11.95 9.04
CA LEU A 363 17.69 -10.99 9.92
C LEU A 363 17.43 -9.66 9.19
N ASP A 364 18.36 -9.24 8.34
CA ASP A 364 18.24 -8.03 7.52
C ASP A 364 17.20 -8.15 6.42
N ASP A 365 16.98 -9.35 5.86
CA ASP A 365 15.89 -9.59 4.91
C ASP A 365 14.54 -9.54 5.63
N GLN A 366 14.42 -10.21 6.78
CA GLN A 366 13.21 -10.17 7.60
C GLN A 366 12.81 -8.76 8.03
N LEU A 367 13.78 -7.87 8.22
CA LEU A 367 13.53 -6.47 8.55
C LEU A 367 12.96 -5.66 7.38
N LYS A 368 13.30 -6.03 6.15
CA LYS A 368 12.86 -5.35 4.91
C LYS A 368 11.49 -5.83 4.44
N GLU A 369 11.05 -7.00 4.92
CA GLU A 369 9.71 -7.52 4.63
C GLU A 369 8.63 -6.48 4.91
N TRP A 370 7.87 -6.14 3.87
CA TRP A 370 6.69 -5.29 3.93
C TRP A 370 6.91 -3.87 4.46
N ILE A 371 8.17 -3.40 4.54
CA ILE A 371 8.48 -2.01 4.86
C ILE A 371 8.13 -1.10 3.67
N TYR A 372 8.29 -1.60 2.46
CA TYR A 372 7.99 -0.90 1.22
C TYR A 372 6.90 -1.61 0.43
N VAL A 373 6.27 -0.87 -0.47
CA VAL A 373 5.25 -1.36 -1.38
C VAL A 373 5.64 -1.07 -2.83
N ASP A 374 4.95 -1.69 -3.78
CA ASP A 374 5.02 -1.29 -5.18
C ASP A 374 4.05 -0.12 -5.50
N PHE A 375 4.02 0.28 -6.77
CA PHE A 375 3.10 1.33 -7.27
C PHE A 375 1.62 0.98 -7.15
N SER A 376 1.26 -0.30 -6.96
CA SER A 376 -0.12 -0.73 -6.68
C SER A 376 -0.46 -0.71 -5.19
N GLY A 377 0.57 -0.74 -4.33
CA GLY A 377 0.45 -0.74 -2.88
C GLY A 377 0.66 -2.10 -2.28
N LYS A 378 0.95 -3.10 -3.11
CA LYS A 378 1.28 -4.43 -2.68
C LYS A 378 2.59 -4.38 -1.89
N PRO A 379 2.61 -4.88 -0.64
CA PRO A 379 3.85 -4.99 0.12
C PRO A 379 4.88 -5.84 -0.62
N LEU A 380 6.12 -5.36 -0.62
CA LEU A 380 7.25 -6.05 -1.23
C LEU A 380 7.91 -6.95 -0.19
N THR A 381 8.25 -8.16 -0.61
CA THR A 381 9.18 -9.03 0.12
C THR A 381 10.62 -8.52 0.00
N ALA A 382 11.52 -8.98 0.86
CA ALA A 382 12.94 -8.61 0.77
C ALA A 382 13.57 -9.03 -0.57
N ALA A 383 13.15 -10.19 -1.10
CA ALA A 383 13.60 -10.69 -2.40
C ALA A 383 13.09 -9.83 -3.56
N GLU A 384 11.81 -9.42 -3.52
CA GLU A 384 11.25 -8.50 -4.52
C GLU A 384 11.93 -7.13 -4.44
N LEU A 385 12.16 -6.59 -3.24
CA LEU A 385 12.86 -5.32 -3.03
C LEU A 385 14.27 -5.32 -3.66
N ALA A 386 15.00 -6.44 -3.58
CA ALA A 386 16.34 -6.55 -4.16
C ALA A 386 16.34 -6.66 -5.69
N THR A 387 15.24 -7.15 -6.29
CA THR A 387 15.19 -7.53 -7.71
C THR A 387 14.40 -6.55 -8.57
N VAL A 388 13.35 -5.92 -8.03
CA VAL A 388 12.47 -5.01 -8.77
C VAL A 388 13.23 -3.73 -9.14
N PRO A 389 13.41 -3.41 -10.45
CA PRO A 389 14.18 -2.25 -10.88
C PRO A 389 13.66 -0.92 -10.32
N ALA A 390 12.34 -0.76 -10.25
CA ALA A 390 11.72 0.44 -9.68
C ALA A 390 12.10 0.66 -8.21
N ALA A 391 12.16 -0.42 -7.43
CA ALA A 391 12.49 -0.37 -6.02
C ALA A 391 13.97 0.00 -5.77
N LYS A 392 14.83 -0.10 -6.79
CA LYS A 392 16.21 0.42 -6.71
C LYS A 392 16.28 1.94 -6.82
N MET A 393 15.30 2.57 -7.45
CA MET A 393 15.27 4.03 -7.70
C MET A 393 14.33 4.77 -6.76
N VAL A 394 13.24 4.11 -6.34
CA VAL A 394 12.22 4.70 -5.47
C VAL A 394 11.72 3.64 -4.49
N HIS A 395 11.91 3.92 -3.20
CA HIS A 395 11.26 3.22 -2.12
C HIS A 395 9.90 3.87 -1.83
N LEU A 396 8.81 3.13 -2.03
CA LEU A 396 7.46 3.61 -1.67
C LEU A 396 7.12 3.13 -0.26
N MET A 397 7.18 4.04 0.71
CA MET A 397 6.90 3.73 2.11
C MET A 397 5.40 3.95 2.38
N PRO A 398 4.63 2.92 2.77
CA PRO A 398 3.21 3.06 3.05
C PRO A 398 2.98 3.89 4.31
N PHE A 399 1.86 4.60 4.38
CA PHE A 399 1.43 5.33 5.57
C PHE A 399 -0.07 5.20 5.83
N VAL A 400 -0.45 5.35 7.10
CA VAL A 400 -1.81 5.54 7.57
C VAL A 400 -1.83 6.80 8.43
N LEU A 401 -2.69 7.75 8.07
CA LEU A 401 -2.98 8.94 8.87
C LEU A 401 -4.47 8.96 9.19
N ARG A 402 -4.82 8.68 10.44
CA ARG A 402 -6.19 8.72 10.94
C ARG A 402 -6.35 9.86 11.93
N VAL A 403 -7.18 10.83 11.56
CA VAL A 403 -7.35 12.09 12.28
C VAL A 403 -8.82 12.43 12.46
N THR A 404 -9.14 13.18 13.52
CA THR A 404 -10.41 13.90 13.62
C THR A 404 -10.16 15.34 13.19
N MET A 405 -10.92 15.80 12.20
CA MET A 405 -10.74 17.11 11.60
C MET A 405 -12.05 17.74 11.12
N ASP A 406 -12.06 19.05 10.92
CA ASP A 406 -13.18 19.76 10.31
C ASP A 406 -13.34 19.29 8.85
N GLN A 407 -14.52 18.74 8.52
CA GLN A 407 -14.81 18.19 7.20
C GLN A 407 -14.59 19.19 6.05
N ARG A 408 -14.69 20.50 6.32
CA ARG A 408 -14.49 21.57 5.32
C ARG A 408 -13.01 21.78 4.97
N LYS A 409 -12.11 21.15 5.71
CA LYS A 409 -10.64 21.29 5.56
C LYS A 409 -9.98 20.05 4.97
N ILE A 410 -10.76 19.01 4.62
CA ILE A 410 -10.24 17.78 4.00
C ILE A 410 -9.54 18.09 2.69
N ASP A 411 -10.15 18.90 1.81
CA ASP A 411 -9.56 19.28 0.53
C ASP A 411 -8.24 20.04 0.70
N ALA A 412 -8.16 20.90 1.72
CA ALA A 412 -6.94 21.62 2.05
C ALA A 412 -5.83 20.67 2.51
N LEU A 413 -6.14 19.67 3.33
CA LEU A 413 -5.19 18.63 3.73
C LEU A 413 -4.69 17.84 2.51
N LEU A 414 -5.59 17.41 1.62
CA LEU A 414 -5.23 16.67 0.41
C LEU A 414 -4.37 17.51 -0.54
N ALA A 415 -4.69 18.80 -0.71
CA ALA A 415 -3.90 19.72 -1.51
C ALA A 415 -2.50 19.95 -0.91
N ASP A 416 -2.40 20.07 0.41
CA ASP A 416 -1.12 20.21 1.11
C ASP A 416 -0.25 18.96 0.98
N LEU A 417 -0.84 17.76 1.07
CA LEU A 417 -0.13 16.51 0.82
C LEU A 417 0.34 16.39 -0.64
N ALA A 418 -0.51 16.77 -1.60
CA ALA A 418 -0.19 16.70 -3.04
C ALA A 418 0.87 17.71 -3.48
N THR A 419 1.01 18.83 -2.77
CA THR A 419 2.00 19.89 -3.05
C THR A 419 3.26 19.78 -2.21
N SER A 420 3.38 18.72 -1.40
CA SER A 420 4.58 18.41 -0.63
C SER A 420 5.81 18.27 -1.54
N ALA A 421 6.96 18.74 -1.06
CA ALA A 421 8.24 18.58 -1.76
C ALA A 421 8.66 17.11 -1.90
N VAL A 422 8.13 16.24 -1.03
CA VAL A 422 8.29 14.79 -1.11
C VAL A 422 7.01 14.23 -1.74
N PRO A 423 7.10 13.36 -2.77
CA PRO A 423 5.92 12.76 -3.39
C PRO A 423 5.11 11.95 -2.39
N ILE A 424 3.88 12.39 -2.13
CA ILE A 424 2.91 11.67 -1.32
C ILE A 424 1.74 11.30 -2.23
N ASP A 425 1.48 10.00 -2.36
CA ASP A 425 0.36 9.46 -3.12
C ASP A 425 -0.71 8.96 -2.15
N VAL A 426 -1.84 9.66 -2.06
CA VAL A 426 -3.00 9.26 -1.25
C VAL A 426 -3.88 8.34 -2.08
N ARG A 427 -3.91 7.05 -1.72
CA ARG A 427 -4.65 6.02 -2.47
C ARG A 427 -6.05 5.76 -1.95
N GLN A 428 -6.27 6.01 -0.66
CA GLN A 428 -7.57 5.84 -0.02
C GLN A 428 -7.86 7.00 0.91
N VAL A 429 -9.10 7.49 0.81
CA VAL A 429 -9.68 8.43 1.76
C VAL A 429 -10.94 7.76 2.31
N ARG A 430 -10.96 7.49 3.61
CA ARG A 430 -12.12 6.93 4.31
C ARG A 430 -12.66 7.98 5.28
N ILE A 431 -13.95 8.28 5.19
CA ILE A 431 -14.63 9.23 6.06
C ILE A 431 -15.53 8.45 7.01
N ASN A 432 -15.40 8.74 8.30
CA ASN A 432 -16.02 8.01 9.40
C ASN A 432 -15.88 6.50 9.21
N PRO A 433 -14.65 5.96 9.05
CA PRO A 433 -14.47 4.52 9.01
C PRO A 433 -15.08 3.95 10.30
N SER A 434 -16.07 3.07 10.16
CA SER A 434 -16.55 2.28 11.30
C SER A 434 -15.35 1.66 12.00
N GLN A 435 -15.39 1.50 13.33
CA GLN A 435 -14.35 0.81 14.13
C GLN A 435 -14.13 -0.67 13.74
N GLN A 436 -14.46 -1.10 12.53
CA GLN A 436 -14.53 -2.48 12.11
C GLN A 436 -13.53 -2.75 10.99
N ALA A 437 -12.28 -2.99 11.41
CA ALA A 437 -11.30 -3.80 10.70
C ALA A 437 -10.20 -4.26 11.69
N GLY A 438 -10.62 -5.05 12.67
CA GLY A 438 -9.79 -5.78 13.62
C GLY A 438 -10.70 -6.77 14.36
N GLY A 439 -10.62 -8.04 14.00
CA GLY A 439 -11.63 -9.04 14.34
C GLY A 439 -11.72 -9.44 15.82
N LEU A 440 -12.93 -9.93 16.14
CA LEU A 440 -13.35 -10.84 17.22
C LEU A 440 -13.54 -10.29 18.64
N GLY A 441 -14.80 -10.32 19.09
CA GLY A 441 -15.13 -10.55 20.50
C GLY A 441 -15.95 -9.48 21.23
N GLY A 442 -16.91 -8.81 20.60
CA GLY A 442 -17.86 -7.93 21.30
C GLY A 442 -19.26 -8.53 21.30
N GLY A 443 -19.66 -9.18 22.41
CA GLY A 443 -21.05 -9.62 22.60
C GLY A 443 -22.03 -8.45 22.55
N PRO A 444 -23.29 -8.69 22.14
CA PRO A 444 -24.28 -7.63 22.01
C PRO A 444 -24.67 -7.14 23.41
N GLY A 445 -24.18 -5.96 23.81
CA GLY A 445 -24.56 -5.35 25.09
C GLY A 445 -23.53 -4.40 25.71
N ALA A 446 -22.30 -4.33 25.20
CA ALA A 446 -21.36 -3.31 25.66
C ALA A 446 -21.69 -1.98 24.98
N ALA A 447 -22.38 -1.10 25.73
CA ALA A 447 -22.47 0.31 25.38
C ALA A 447 -21.05 0.85 25.11
N PRO A 448 -20.85 1.68 24.08
CA PRO A 448 -19.54 2.25 23.82
C PRO A 448 -19.05 2.97 25.07
N ALA A 449 -17.89 2.56 25.58
CA ALA A 449 -17.24 3.28 26.65
C ALA A 449 -17.04 4.74 26.18
N PRO A 450 -17.45 5.74 26.97
CA PRO A 450 -17.21 7.12 26.60
C PRO A 450 -15.70 7.30 26.53
N MET A 451 -15.23 7.75 25.36
CA MET A 451 -13.86 8.21 25.18
C MET A 451 -13.57 9.25 26.26
N ASP A 452 -12.62 8.93 27.14
CA ASP A 452 -12.03 9.86 28.08
C ASP A 452 -11.25 10.93 27.30
N GLY A 453 -11.48 12.20 27.62
CA GLY A 453 -10.83 13.35 26.98
C GLY A 453 -11.78 14.35 26.30
N SER A 454 -12.50 15.14 27.10
CA SER A 454 -12.69 16.60 26.95
C SER A 454 -12.72 17.27 25.55
N GLY A 455 -13.37 16.69 24.54
CA GLY A 455 -13.64 17.36 23.26
C GLY A 455 -15.13 17.58 23.07
N GLY A 456 -15.62 18.81 23.27
CA GLY A 456 -16.98 19.16 22.85
C GLY A 456 -17.16 18.80 21.39
N ILE A 457 -18.16 17.96 21.07
CA ILE A 457 -18.41 17.48 19.71
C ILE A 457 -18.58 18.70 18.81
N ARG A 458 -17.57 19.00 17.99
CA ARG A 458 -17.66 20.08 17.02
C ARG A 458 -18.57 19.58 15.90
N PRO A 459 -19.60 20.35 15.50
CA PRO A 459 -20.66 19.85 14.62
C PRO A 459 -20.19 19.43 13.22
N PHE A 460 -18.98 19.84 12.83
CA PHE A 460 -18.39 19.54 11.52
C PHE A 460 -17.18 18.61 11.60
N ASP A 461 -16.85 18.09 12.78
CA ASP A 461 -15.73 17.15 12.90
C ASP A 461 -16.12 15.77 12.38
N VAL A 462 -15.25 15.22 11.56
CA VAL A 462 -15.34 13.86 11.05
C VAL A 462 -14.01 13.14 11.25
N THR A 463 -14.06 11.82 11.39
CA THR A 463 -12.85 11.01 11.39
C THR A 463 -12.46 10.72 9.95
N VAL A 464 -11.24 11.10 9.56
CA VAL A 464 -10.69 10.86 8.23
C VAL A 464 -9.51 9.92 8.38
N GLU A 465 -9.50 8.84 7.60
CA GLU A 465 -8.36 7.94 7.46
C GLU A 465 -7.83 8.03 6.03
N LEU A 466 -6.58 8.48 5.92
CA LEU A 466 -5.82 8.52 4.69
C LEU A 466 -4.85 7.34 4.67
N ARG A 467 -4.85 6.59 3.57
CA ARG A 467 -3.83 5.57 3.29
C ARG A 467 -3.15 5.88 1.97
N GLY A 468 -1.85 5.65 1.92
CA GLY A 468 -1.07 6.00 0.75
C GLY A 468 0.38 5.59 0.85
N THR A 469 1.21 6.20 0.02
CA THR A 469 2.66 5.97 -0.01
C THR A 469 3.44 7.27 -0.07
N VAL A 470 4.58 7.31 0.59
CA VAL A 470 5.58 8.37 0.48
C VAL A 470 6.74 7.84 -0.36
N GLY A 471 7.05 8.53 -1.45
CA GLY A 471 8.16 8.16 -2.34
C GLY A 471 9.48 8.67 -1.80
N LEU A 472 10.41 7.77 -1.52
CA LEU A 472 11.75 8.03 -1.01
C LEU A 472 12.78 7.55 -2.03
N SER A 473 13.63 8.44 -2.53
CA SER A 473 14.74 8.07 -3.40
C SER A 473 15.89 7.49 -2.58
N PRO A 474 16.43 6.28 -2.81
CA PRO A 474 17.77 5.94 -2.37
C PRO A 474 18.86 6.76 -3.10
N PRO A 475 20.12 6.75 -2.63
CA PRO A 475 21.23 7.39 -3.33
C PRO A 475 21.37 6.85 -4.76
N PRO A 476 21.55 7.72 -5.77
CA PRO A 476 21.69 7.28 -7.16
C PRO A 476 22.87 6.33 -7.37
N ASP A 477 22.61 5.21 -8.05
CA ASP A 477 23.61 4.21 -8.41
C ASP A 477 23.56 3.92 -9.91
N LYS A 478 24.63 4.28 -10.63
CA LYS A 478 24.76 4.05 -12.07
C LYS A 478 24.70 2.55 -12.42
N ASN A 479 25.14 1.68 -11.51
CA ASN A 479 25.11 0.23 -11.73
C ASN A 479 23.67 -0.32 -11.68
N ALA A 480 22.78 0.33 -10.94
CA ALA A 480 21.38 -0.10 -10.83
C ALA A 480 20.59 0.08 -12.14
N ILE A 481 21.01 0.99 -13.03
CA ILE A 481 20.43 1.24 -14.36
C ILE A 481 21.22 0.49 -15.46
N GLY A 482 22.05 -0.50 -15.06
CA GLY A 482 22.81 -1.33 -15.98
C GLY A 482 24.05 -0.66 -16.60
N GLY A 483 24.57 0.41 -15.99
CA GLY A 483 25.76 1.14 -16.44
C GLY A 483 27.10 0.52 -15.98
N GLY A 484 27.10 -0.73 -15.51
CA GLY A 484 28.34 -1.48 -15.31
C GLY A 484 28.90 -1.88 -16.67
N SER A 485 30.17 -1.56 -16.93
CA SER A 485 30.85 -1.99 -18.17
C SER A 485 30.50 -3.44 -18.48
N PRO A 486 30.16 -3.78 -19.75
CA PRO A 486 30.04 -5.18 -20.12
C PRO A 486 31.35 -5.84 -19.71
N ALA A 487 31.24 -6.86 -18.84
CA ALA A 487 32.35 -7.72 -18.54
C ALA A 487 32.91 -8.13 -19.89
N SER A 488 34.18 -7.79 -20.15
CA SER A 488 34.90 -8.19 -21.34
C SER A 488 34.77 -9.70 -21.46
N GLY A 489 33.83 -10.15 -22.30
CA GLY A 489 33.70 -11.54 -22.68
C GLY A 489 35.00 -11.89 -23.37
N GLY A 490 35.88 -12.56 -22.64
CA GLY A 490 37.14 -13.05 -23.16
C GLY A 490 36.83 -14.08 -24.25
N GLU A 491 36.90 -13.63 -25.50
CA GLU A 491 37.24 -14.50 -26.61
C GLU A 491 38.73 -14.83 -26.54
N GLY A 492 39.03 -16.13 -26.63
CA GLY A 492 40.37 -16.70 -26.85
C GLY A 492 40.71 -17.77 -25.81
N GLY A 493 40.76 -19.06 -26.12
CA GLY A 493 40.62 -19.76 -27.38
C GLY A 493 40.76 -21.27 -27.16
N ALA A 494 40.23 -22.06 -28.09
CA ALA A 494 40.65 -23.43 -28.39
C ALA A 494 40.51 -23.63 -29.90
#